data_AF-A0A1V9FUQ9-F1
#
_entry.id   AF-A0A1V9FUQ9-F1
#
_cell.length_a   1.000
_cell.length_b   1.000
_cell.length_c   1.000
_cell.angle_alpha   90.00
_cell.angle_beta   90.00
_cell.angle_gamma   90.00
#
_symmetry.space_group_name_H-M   'P 1'
#
loop_
_entity.id
_entity.type
_entity.pdbx_description
1 polymer ?
#
loop_
_entity_poly.entity_id
_entity_poly.type
_entity_poly.pdbx_seq_one_letter_code
_entity_poly.pdbx_strand_id
1 'polypeptide(L)'
;MSVDSNNNSRIDAVLNSLEGMQRAKAPDFLYTRLRGRMEQEFDQGGRLGRWLTRPVLALTIAAIILIINATTVLKMWGSNNAAKSNIESGQIVAADYPAGVYPVYNENSVEP
;
A
#
# COMPACT_ATOMS: atom_id res chain seq x y z
N MET A 1 36.91 -73.64 -5.12
CA MET A 1 36.13 -72.40 -5.06
C MET A 1 36.13 -71.94 -3.62
N SER A 2 36.95 -70.96 -3.29
CA SER A 2 37.01 -70.35 -1.95
C SER A 2 35.76 -69.52 -1.75
N VAL A 3 34.88 -69.96 -0.86
CA VAL A 3 33.70 -69.18 -0.47
C VAL A 3 34.21 -67.97 0.32
N ASP A 4 34.00 -66.77 -0.22
CA ASP A 4 34.43 -65.50 0.38
C ASP A 4 33.70 -65.24 1.71
N SER A 5 34.24 -65.75 2.82
CA SER A 5 33.72 -65.55 4.18
C SER A 5 33.58 -64.07 4.60
N ASN A 6 34.24 -63.15 3.89
CA ASN A 6 34.20 -61.71 4.16
C ASN A 6 32.88 -61.04 3.74
N ASN A 7 32.14 -61.63 2.80
CA ASN A 7 30.85 -61.09 2.38
C ASN A 7 29.76 -61.40 3.40
N ASN A 8 29.80 -62.58 4.02
CA ASN A 8 28.84 -62.97 5.05
C ASN A 8 28.96 -62.11 6.30
N SER A 9 30.19 -61.81 6.76
CA SER A 9 30.38 -61.00 7.98
C SER A 9 29.83 -59.57 7.83
N ARG A 10 29.91 -58.97 6.64
CA ARG A 10 29.32 -57.65 6.37
C ARG A 10 27.80 -57.70 6.33
N ILE A 11 27.23 -58.74 5.74
CA ILE A 11 25.78 -58.95 5.70
C ILE A 11 25.25 -59.14 7.12
N ASP A 12 25.90 -59.98 7.92
CA ASP A 12 25.54 -60.23 9.32
C ASP A 12 25.68 -58.97 10.20
N ALA A 13 26.67 -58.12 9.93
CA ALA A 13 26.83 -56.83 10.61
C ALA A 13 25.70 -55.85 10.25
N VAL A 14 25.27 -55.81 8.99
CA VAL A 14 24.14 -54.97 8.55
C VAL A 14 22.84 -55.46 9.18
N LEU A 15 22.60 -56.78 9.18
CA LEU A 15 21.41 -57.37 9.79
C LEU A 15 21.36 -57.11 11.30
N ASN A 16 22.48 -57.27 12.02
CA ASN A 16 22.59 -56.90 13.43
C ASN A 16 22.37 -55.40 13.68
N SER A 17 22.75 -54.53 12.74
CA SER A 17 22.53 -53.08 12.89
C SER A 17 21.06 -52.66 12.75
N LEU A 18 20.25 -53.51 12.12
CA LEU A 18 18.80 -53.32 11.94
C LEU A 18 17.99 -53.97 13.07
N GLU A 19 18.63 -54.84 13.86
CA GLU A 19 18.02 -55.54 14.97
C GLU A 19 17.73 -54.57 16.13
N GLY A 20 16.49 -54.55 16.61
CA GLY A 20 16.03 -53.59 17.62
C GLY A 20 15.48 -52.27 17.05
N MET A 21 15.45 -52.10 15.72
CA MET A 21 14.82 -50.94 15.11
C MET A 21 13.29 -51.02 15.24
N GLN A 22 12.74 -50.32 16.23
CA GLN A 22 11.29 -50.17 16.38
C GLN A 22 10.77 -48.94 15.65
N ARG A 23 9.51 -49.02 15.22
CA ARG A 23 8.79 -47.89 14.62
C ARG A 23 8.73 -46.76 15.64
N ALA A 24 9.44 -45.66 15.38
CA ALA A 24 9.40 -44.48 16.23
C ALA A 24 7.97 -43.93 16.29
N LYS A 25 7.37 -43.91 17.48
CA LYS A 25 6.08 -43.24 17.72
C LYS A 25 6.36 -41.74 17.89
N ALA A 26 5.62 -40.89 17.19
CA ALA A 26 5.67 -39.46 17.44
C ALA A 26 5.33 -39.18 18.92
N PRO A 27 6.04 -38.28 19.60
CA PRO A 27 5.73 -37.93 20.98
C PRO A 27 4.31 -37.36 21.08
N ASP A 28 3.64 -37.65 22.18
CA ASP A 28 2.28 -37.17 22.43
C ASP A 28 2.25 -35.63 22.32
N PHE A 29 1.21 -35.09 21.66
CA PHE A 29 1.01 -33.67 21.39
C PHE A 29 2.03 -32.99 20.44
N LEU A 30 2.87 -33.74 19.71
CA LEU A 30 3.75 -33.15 18.68
C LEU A 30 2.95 -32.33 17.67
N TYR A 31 1.81 -32.87 17.21
CA TYR A 31 0.96 -32.18 16.24
C TYR A 31 0.41 -30.85 16.79
N THR A 32 -0.05 -30.83 18.04
CA THR A 32 -0.58 -29.63 18.69
C THR A 32 0.49 -28.56 18.86
N ARG A 33 1.70 -28.95 19.28
CA ARG A 33 2.83 -28.01 19.45
C ARG A 33 3.31 -27.46 18.11
N LEU A 34 3.39 -28.31 17.09
CA LEU A 34 3.78 -27.92 15.75
C LEU A 34 2.75 -26.94 15.17
N ARG A 35 1.47 -27.28 15.28
CA ARG A 35 0.36 -26.46 14.81
C ARG A 35 0.34 -25.10 15.50
N GLY A 36 0.52 -25.04 16.82
CA GLY A 36 0.58 -23.78 17.55
C GLY A 36 1.74 -22.87 17.12
N ARG A 37 2.92 -23.44 16.80
CA ARG A 37 4.03 -22.66 16.25
C ARG A 37 3.74 -22.15 14.84
N MET A 38 3.14 -22.98 13.98
CA MET A 38 2.77 -22.57 12.62
C MET A 38 1.73 -21.46 12.65
N GLU A 39 0.67 -21.59 13.45
CA GLU A 39 -0.37 -20.56 13.60
C GLU A 39 0.20 -19.25 14.16
N GLN A 40 1.12 -19.31 15.13
CA GLN A 40 1.77 -18.12 15.70
C GLN A 40 2.64 -17.35 14.69
N GLU A 41 3.19 -18.02 13.68
CA GLU A 41 3.92 -17.38 12.58
C GLU A 41 2.96 -16.71 11.58
N PHE A 42 1.76 -17.27 11.37
CA PHE A 42 0.73 -16.71 10.49
C PHE A 42 -0.02 -15.53 11.10
N ASP A 43 -0.41 -15.60 12.38
CA ASP A 43 -1.13 -14.53 13.08
C ASP A 43 -0.29 -13.25 13.24
N GLN A 44 1.03 -13.38 13.19
CA GLN A 44 1.95 -12.25 13.27
C GLN A 44 2.19 -11.55 11.93
N GLY A 45 1.32 -11.70 10.92
CA GLY A 45 1.21 -10.81 9.75
C GLY A 45 2.52 -10.43 9.04
N GLY A 46 3.57 -11.24 9.18
CA GLY A 46 4.94 -10.88 8.84
C GLY A 46 5.45 -9.55 9.46
N ARG A 47 6.70 -9.20 9.14
CA ARG A 47 7.32 -7.93 9.55
C ARG A 47 6.51 -6.71 9.13
N LEU A 48 5.80 -6.78 8.01
CA LEU A 48 5.00 -5.69 7.46
C LEU A 48 3.69 -5.47 8.24
N GLY A 49 2.96 -6.53 8.59
CA GLY A 49 1.75 -6.42 9.43
C GLY A 49 2.07 -5.90 10.83
N ARG A 50 3.24 -6.25 11.39
CA ARG A 50 3.71 -5.70 12.66
C ARG A 50 4.12 -4.23 12.61
N TRP A 51 4.43 -3.70 11.42
CA TRP A 51 4.74 -2.28 11.22
C TRP A 51 3.47 -1.46 10.96
N LEU A 52 2.48 -2.00 10.24
CA LEU A 52 1.17 -1.36 10.05
C LEU A 52 0.32 -1.34 11.33
N THR A 53 0.48 -2.32 12.21
CA THR A 53 -0.17 -2.32 13.54
C THR A 53 0.47 -1.35 14.53
N ARG A 54 1.56 -0.67 14.18
CA ARG A 54 2.09 0.40 15.03
C ARG A 54 1.20 1.64 14.89
N PRO A 55 0.52 2.07 15.97
CA PRO A 55 -0.45 3.17 15.91
C PRO A 55 0.18 4.46 15.40
N VAL A 56 1.48 4.66 15.64
CA VAL A 56 2.25 5.82 15.17
C VAL A 56 2.32 5.89 13.64
N LEU A 57 2.53 4.77 12.94
CA LEU A 57 2.61 4.76 11.47
C LEU A 57 1.26 5.07 10.83
N ALA A 58 0.17 4.51 11.39
CA ALA A 58 -1.18 4.82 10.95
C ALA A 58 -1.50 6.32 11.15
N LEU A 59 -1.10 6.89 12.29
CA LEU A 59 -1.31 8.30 12.62
C LEU A 59 -0.54 9.23 11.67
N THR A 60 0.71 8.90 11.31
CA THR A 60 1.50 9.73 10.38
C THR A 60 0.91 9.72 8.97
N ILE A 61 0.50 8.55 8.47
CA ILE A 61 -0.16 8.44 7.16
C ILE A 61 -1.48 9.22 7.18
N ALA A 62 -2.30 9.07 8.22
CA ALA A 62 -3.54 9.82 8.37
C ALA A 62 -3.30 11.34 8.43
N ALA A 63 -2.28 11.79 9.16
CA ALA A 63 -1.91 13.19 9.26
C ALA A 63 -1.46 13.77 7.90
N ILE A 64 -0.69 13.02 7.12
CA ILE A 64 -0.28 13.41 5.76
C ILE A 64 -1.50 13.61 4.87
N ILE A 65 -2.42 12.63 4.86
CA ILE A 65 -3.67 12.72 4.08
C ILE A 65 -4.49 13.95 4.50
N LEU A 66 -4.57 14.21 5.80
CA LEU A 66 -5.30 15.35 6.34
C LEU A 66 -4.67 16.68 5.91
N ILE A 67 -3.35 16.82 5.97
CA ILE A 67 -2.64 18.04 5.52
C ILE A 67 -2.88 18.29 4.02
N ILE A 68 -2.77 17.25 3.19
CA ILE A 68 -3.02 17.37 1.75
C ILE A 68 -4.44 17.88 1.52
N ASN A 69 -5.45 17.27 2.15
CA ASN A 69 -6.83 17.69 2.00
C ASN A 69 -7.12 19.08 2.60
N ALA A 70 -6.48 19.44 3.71
CA ALA A 70 -6.64 20.77 4.30
C ALA A 70 -6.07 21.86 3.38
N THR A 71 -4.90 21.62 2.79
CA THR A 71 -4.27 22.60 1.89
C THR A 71 -5.06 22.81 0.60
N THR A 72 -5.67 21.75 0.03
CA THR A 72 -6.52 21.89 -1.15
C THR A 72 -7.77 22.70 -0.86
N VAL A 73 -8.44 22.47 0.28
CA VAL A 73 -9.62 23.23 0.71
C VAL A 73 -9.27 24.70 0.97
N LEU A 74 -8.16 24.98 1.65
CA LEU A 74 -7.70 26.34 1.92
C LEU A 74 -7.38 27.11 0.63
N LYS A 75 -6.72 26.45 -0.34
CA LYS A 75 -6.43 27.05 -1.65
C LYS A 75 -7.71 27.35 -2.43
N MET A 76 -8.69 26.45 -2.40
CA MET A 76 -9.99 26.65 -3.04
C MET A 76 -10.76 27.84 -2.43
N TRP A 77 -10.74 27.99 -1.09
CA TRP A 77 -11.35 29.15 -0.44
C TRP A 77 -10.64 30.45 -0.85
N GLY A 78 -9.31 30.50 -0.82
CA GLY A 78 -8.53 31.67 -1.24
C GLY A 78 -8.85 32.09 -2.68
N SER A 79 -8.95 31.14 -3.61
CA SER A 79 -9.34 31.40 -5.00
C SER A 79 -10.78 31.89 -5.16
N ASN A 80 -11.72 31.40 -4.34
CA ASN A 80 -13.12 31.87 -4.39
C ASN A 80 -13.26 33.34 -3.94
N ASN A 81 -12.41 33.81 -3.03
CA ASN A 81 -12.40 35.22 -2.62
C ASN A 81 -11.78 36.13 -3.69
N ALA A 82 -10.73 35.67 -4.40
CA ALA A 82 -10.12 36.39 -5.52
C ALA A 82 -11.01 36.40 -6.79
N ALA A 83 -11.88 35.41 -6.97
CA ALA A 83 -12.87 35.40 -8.04
C ALA A 83 -13.98 36.46 -7.83
N LYS A 84 -14.35 36.76 -6.58
CA LYS A 84 -15.36 37.80 -6.27
C LYS A 84 -14.90 39.21 -6.59
N SER A 85 -13.62 39.55 -6.42
CA SER A 85 -13.10 40.88 -6.75
C SER A 85 -13.08 41.18 -8.26
N ASN A 86 -12.93 40.14 -9.10
CA ASN A 86 -12.95 40.28 -10.55
C ASN A 86 -14.37 40.51 -11.12
N ILE A 87 -15.41 40.00 -10.45
CA ILE A 87 -16.81 40.22 -10.84
C ILE A 87 -17.20 41.69 -10.67
N GLU A 88 -16.73 42.34 -9.60
CA GLU A 88 -17.02 43.75 -9.32
C GLU A 88 -16.35 44.69 -10.34
N SER A 89 -15.10 44.42 -10.74
CA SER A 89 -14.42 45.19 -11.79
C SER A 89 -15.06 45.03 -13.17
N GLY A 90 -15.50 43.82 -13.54
CA GLY A 90 -16.21 43.58 -14.80
C GLY A 90 -17.59 44.25 -14.86
N GLN A 91 -18.28 44.35 -13.72
CA GLN A 91 -19.59 44.98 -13.61
C GLN A 91 -19.50 46.53 -13.67
N ILE A 92 -18.42 47.12 -13.14
CA ILE A 92 -18.13 48.56 -13.26
C ILE A 92 -17.81 48.95 -14.72
N VAL A 93 -17.04 48.12 -15.44
CA VAL A 93 -16.72 48.35 -16.87
C VAL A 93 -17.98 48.23 -17.75
N ALA A 94 -18.88 47.30 -17.46
CA ALA A 94 -20.13 47.15 -18.20
C ALA A 94 -21.11 48.31 -17.96
N ALA A 95 -21.05 48.97 -16.80
CA ALA A 95 -21.91 50.10 -16.43
C ALA A 95 -21.52 51.42 -17.11
N ASP A 96 -20.31 51.52 -17.67
CA ASP A 96 -19.79 52.73 -18.32
C ASP A 96 -20.12 52.81 -19.83
N TYR A 97 -20.81 51.80 -20.38
CA TYR A 97 -21.33 51.85 -21.74
C TYR A 97 -22.65 52.63 -21.79
N PRO A 98 -22.76 53.72 -22.57
CA PRO A 98 -24.03 54.42 -22.71
C PRO A 98 -25.02 53.52 -23.46
N ALA A 99 -26.07 53.08 -22.76
CA ALA A 99 -27.09 52.14 -23.25
C ALA A 99 -28.00 52.68 -24.38
N GLY A 100 -27.54 53.67 -25.16
CA GLY A 100 -28.34 54.34 -26.19
C GLY A 100 -27.59 54.79 -27.43
N VAL A 101 -26.31 54.43 -27.59
CA VAL A 101 -25.54 54.79 -28.81
C VAL A 101 -25.39 53.55 -29.69
N TYR A 102 -26.12 53.51 -30.80
CA TYR A 102 -25.87 52.53 -31.85
C TYR A 102 -24.50 52.82 -32.47
N PRO A 103 -23.59 51.82 -32.55
CA PRO A 103 -22.36 52.00 -33.31
C PRO A 103 -22.74 52.16 -34.79
N VAL A 104 -22.59 53.39 -35.30
CA VAL A 104 -22.62 53.63 -36.74
C VAL A 104 -21.29 53.08 -37.26
N TYR A 105 -21.33 51.95 -37.97
CA TYR A 105 -20.17 51.45 -38.67
C TYR A 105 -19.71 52.51 -39.66
N ASN A 106 -18.50 53.04 -39.47
CA ASN A 106 -17.88 53.89 -40.46
C ASN A 106 -17.40 52.98 -41.61
N GLU A 107 -18.11 53.03 -42.72
CA GLU A 107 -17.88 52.21 -43.92
C GLU A 107 -16.65 52.63 -44.73
N ASN A 108 -15.91 53.64 -44.28
CA ASN A 108 -14.71 54.09 -44.96
C ASN A 108 -13.51 53.30 -44.44
N SER A 109 -13.08 52.30 -45.22
CA SER A 109 -11.82 51.58 -45.03
C SER A 109 -10.67 52.57 -44.92
N VAL A 110 -10.05 52.65 -43.75
CA VAL A 110 -8.75 53.32 -43.61
C VAL A 110 -7.69 52.36 -44.17
N GLU A 111 -7.43 52.48 -45.47
CA GLU A 111 -6.18 52.00 -46.09
C GLU A 111 -5.00 52.87 -45.59
N PRO A 112 -3.77 52.33 -45.64
CA PRO A 112 -2.90 51.95 -44.51
C PRO A 112 -2.34 53.08 -43.64
#